data_AF-A0AAP2DQY2-F1
#
_entry.id   AF-A0AAP2DQY2-F1
#
_cell.length_a   1.000
_cell.length_b   1.000
_cell.length_c   1.000
_cell.angle_alpha   90.00
_cell.angle_beta   90.00
_cell.angle_gamma   90.00
#
_symmetry.space_group_name_H-M   'P 1'
#
loop_
_entity.id
_entity.type
_entity.pdbx_description
1 polymer ?
#
loop_
_entity_poly.entity_id
_entity_poly.type
_entity_poly.pdbx_seq_one_letter_code
_entity_poly.pdbx_strand_id
1 'polypeptide(L)'
;MTTALDLAMVKLSRKSVRWRFNRGLLVTAILWTSFCTQAQESLLRSELKIDTTTFIRIWNKSNDSKTVSFSINDRHFFVQYSDILKRAIPEPVSGEDSVKMIWDFTARHSYHYYPMTPYVWMHDPLTFFNSAGFGFCDDAATINELLWKFMGYDARTWWLDGHVVSEVYQGEKWKMLDSDLGCYYLNDSLMIASVEEVLEAPRLVMERRNEIPVRVHEVNYKEADWKFLSEIFSQRSGYPDFTPLDSVLTSKSVQFELPARSSLLIGDKIEPQFLTDVIQGRIHQVKTFSNIVLDVPYAKQWRVELPLIIQGIKGTGTITINDESYRIGDPELDLKLRTRTDFIHSLYIEEARDLKIIFLFNRRIFDLAETNELKVYGEDLKGVRIKNTKRRS
;
A
#
# COMPACT_ATOMS: atom_id res chain seq x y z
N MET A 1 6.08 56.06 42.49
CA MET A 1 5.57 54.69 42.31
C MET A 1 4.10 54.84 41.97
N THR A 2 3.79 54.75 40.68
CA THR A 2 2.64 55.41 40.06
C THR A 2 1.92 54.40 39.15
N THR A 3 0.61 54.21 39.39
CA THR A 3 -0.52 53.99 38.44
C THR A 3 -0.40 52.87 37.38
N ALA A 4 -1.26 51.84 37.41
CA ALA A 4 -2.62 51.79 36.81
C ALA A 4 -2.63 51.90 35.27
N LEU A 5 -3.16 50.88 34.58
CA LEU A 5 -3.44 50.89 33.14
C LEU A 5 -4.86 50.38 32.90
N ASP A 6 -5.70 51.34 32.55
CA ASP A 6 -7.11 51.22 32.17
C ASP A 6 -7.27 50.91 30.67
N LEU A 7 -8.42 50.29 30.38
CA LEU A 7 -9.05 50.19 29.07
C LEU A 7 -9.32 51.58 28.46
N ALA A 8 -9.12 51.72 27.14
CA ALA A 8 -9.79 52.76 26.37
C ALA A 8 -10.21 52.24 24.98
N MET A 9 -11.52 52.03 24.84
CA MET A 9 -12.22 52.00 23.55
C MET A 9 -12.25 53.40 22.95
N VAL A 10 -11.86 53.54 21.68
CA VAL A 10 -12.03 54.78 20.91
C VAL A 10 -12.99 54.54 19.75
N LYS A 11 -14.17 55.19 19.85
CA LYS A 11 -15.10 55.48 18.76
C LYS A 11 -14.41 56.39 17.74
N LEU A 12 -14.50 56.07 16.45
CA LEU A 12 -14.29 57.06 15.38
C LEU A 12 -15.50 57.14 14.44
N SER A 13 -15.91 58.38 14.27
CA SER A 13 -17.14 58.87 13.62
C SER A 13 -17.04 58.89 12.10
N ARG A 14 -18.18 58.61 11.46
CA ARG A 14 -18.46 58.88 10.04
C ARG A 14 -18.23 60.36 9.69
N LYS A 15 -17.29 60.65 8.80
CA LYS A 15 -17.29 61.87 7.98
C LYS A 15 -17.06 61.51 6.51
N SER A 16 -18.06 61.86 5.71
CA SER A 16 -18.10 61.79 4.26
C SER A 16 -17.05 62.69 3.62
N VAL A 17 -16.20 62.12 2.77
CA VAL A 17 -15.32 62.89 1.86
C VAL A 17 -15.76 62.62 0.44
N ARG A 18 -16.33 63.65 -0.20
CA ARG A 18 -16.60 63.70 -1.65
C ARG A 18 -15.27 63.87 -2.38
N TRP A 19 -14.84 62.87 -3.15
CA TRP A 19 -13.76 63.03 -4.12
C TRP A 19 -14.35 63.25 -5.52
N ARG A 20 -13.94 64.37 -6.12
CA ARG A 20 -14.22 64.74 -7.51
C ARG A 20 -13.32 63.93 -8.44
N PHE A 21 -13.92 63.33 -9.46
CA PHE A 21 -13.25 62.74 -10.62
C PHE A 21 -12.37 63.78 -11.32
N ASN A 22 -11.11 63.42 -11.57
CA ASN A 22 -10.30 64.07 -12.60
C ASN A 22 -9.82 63.02 -13.60
N ARG A 23 -10.08 63.31 -14.88
CA ARG A 23 -9.82 62.47 -16.04
C ARG A 23 -8.33 62.46 -16.37
N GLY A 24 -7.83 61.29 -16.78
CA GLY A 24 -6.63 61.19 -17.60
C GLY A 24 -5.48 60.45 -16.93
N LEU A 25 -5.53 59.11 -16.94
CA LEU A 25 -4.32 58.31 -17.09
C LEU A 25 -4.69 57.00 -17.81
N LEU A 26 -4.17 56.86 -19.01
CA LEU A 26 -4.27 55.67 -19.85
C LEU A 26 -3.42 54.58 -19.19
N VAL A 27 -4.03 53.68 -18.42
CA VAL A 27 -3.34 52.49 -17.93
C VAL A 27 -3.48 51.42 -19.02
N THR A 28 -2.40 51.22 -19.76
CA THR A 28 -2.20 50.04 -20.59
C THR A 28 -2.15 48.83 -19.66
N ALA A 29 -3.29 48.18 -19.45
CA ALA A 29 -3.36 46.89 -18.81
C ALA A 29 -2.71 45.86 -19.75
N ILE A 30 -1.42 45.60 -19.55
CA ILE A 30 -0.79 44.41 -20.11
C ILE A 30 -1.34 43.22 -19.31
N LEU A 31 -2.40 42.60 -19.84
CA LEU A 31 -2.86 41.29 -19.42
C LEU A 31 -1.76 40.28 -19.77
N TRP A 32 -0.83 40.04 -18.84
CA TRP A 32 -0.09 38.78 -18.80
C TRP A 32 -1.09 37.69 -18.44
N THR A 33 -1.79 37.17 -19.44
CA THR A 33 -2.36 35.82 -19.34
C THR A 33 -1.17 34.87 -19.28
N SER A 34 -0.73 34.54 -18.08
CA SER A 34 -0.02 33.29 -17.86
C SER A 34 -0.97 32.19 -18.29
N PHE A 35 -0.88 31.78 -19.56
CA PHE A 35 -1.33 30.49 -20.01
C PHE A 35 -0.45 29.47 -19.27
N CYS A 36 -0.82 29.20 -18.03
CA CYS A 36 -0.43 27.97 -17.38
C CYS A 36 -1.20 26.90 -18.15
N THR A 37 -0.60 26.38 -19.22
CA THR A 37 -1.06 25.14 -19.86
C THR A 37 -1.00 24.06 -18.81
N GLN A 38 -2.11 23.88 -18.09
CA GLN A 38 -2.34 22.69 -17.29
C GLN A 38 -2.33 21.55 -18.30
N ALA A 39 -1.24 20.78 -18.31
CA ALA A 39 -1.09 19.65 -19.22
C ALA A 39 -2.34 18.78 -19.08
N GLN A 40 -3.11 18.68 -20.16
CA GLN A 40 -4.34 17.91 -20.15
C GLN A 40 -3.96 16.43 -20.11
N GLU A 41 -4.20 15.79 -18.97
CA GLU A 41 -3.95 14.36 -18.82
C GLU A 41 -4.80 13.57 -19.83
N SER A 42 -4.15 12.73 -20.62
CA SER A 42 -4.81 11.87 -21.59
C SER A 42 -5.21 10.54 -20.94
N LEU A 43 -6.33 9.98 -21.39
CA LEU A 43 -6.94 8.77 -20.83
C LEU A 43 -7.21 7.74 -21.93
N LEU A 44 -6.78 6.51 -21.71
CA LEU A 44 -7.18 5.33 -22.48
C LEU A 44 -7.99 4.39 -21.58
N ARG A 45 -9.15 3.92 -22.06
CA ARG A 45 -10.05 3.02 -21.32
C ARG A 45 -10.27 1.73 -22.10
N SER A 46 -10.24 0.60 -21.42
CA SER A 46 -10.58 -0.70 -22.00
C SER A 46 -11.12 -1.66 -20.95
N GLU A 47 -12.10 -2.47 -21.33
CA GLU A 47 -12.55 -3.62 -20.54
C GLU A 47 -11.81 -4.87 -21.03
N LEU A 48 -11.13 -5.57 -20.12
CA LEU A 48 -10.20 -6.65 -20.47
C LEU A 48 -10.26 -7.79 -19.47
N LYS A 49 -10.07 -9.01 -19.97
CA LYS A 49 -10.02 -10.19 -19.11
C LYS A 49 -8.62 -10.38 -18.52
N ILE A 50 -8.59 -10.80 -17.25
CA ILE A 50 -7.41 -11.34 -16.58
C ILE A 50 -7.80 -12.70 -16.04
N ASP A 51 -7.18 -13.75 -16.55
CA ASP A 51 -7.36 -15.12 -16.07
C ASP A 51 -6.05 -15.92 -16.20
N THR A 52 -6.12 -17.22 -15.95
CA THR A 52 -4.96 -18.13 -16.05
C THR A 52 -4.40 -18.26 -17.46
N THR A 53 -5.11 -17.78 -18.48
CA THR A 53 -4.75 -17.87 -19.90
C THR A 53 -4.45 -16.51 -20.54
N THR A 54 -4.71 -15.40 -19.84
CA THR A 54 -4.62 -14.05 -20.39
C THR A 54 -3.96 -13.05 -19.44
N PHE A 55 -3.35 -12.01 -20.01
CA PHE A 55 -2.86 -10.85 -19.28
C PHE A 55 -3.12 -9.58 -20.09
N ILE A 56 -3.24 -8.47 -19.37
CA ILE A 56 -3.34 -7.13 -19.96
C ILE A 56 -1.95 -6.69 -20.39
N ARG A 57 -1.83 -6.10 -21.58
CA ARG A 57 -0.61 -5.48 -22.07
C ARG A 57 -0.83 -4.01 -22.39
N ILE A 58 -0.13 -3.13 -21.69
CA ILE A 58 0.05 -1.72 -22.04
C ILE A 58 1.36 -1.63 -22.82
N TRP A 59 1.33 -1.21 -24.07
CA TRP A 59 2.47 -1.25 -24.98
C TRP A 59 2.78 0.13 -25.54
N ASN A 60 4.00 0.62 -25.27
CA ASN A 60 4.56 1.78 -25.94
C ASN A 60 5.06 1.37 -27.34
N LYS A 61 4.31 1.70 -28.40
CA LYS A 61 4.75 1.50 -29.80
C LYS A 61 5.59 2.64 -30.35
N SER A 62 5.84 3.69 -29.59
CA SER A 62 6.64 4.83 -30.07
C SER A 62 8.14 4.55 -29.94
N ASN A 63 8.94 5.49 -30.43
CA ASN A 63 10.40 5.48 -30.29
C ASN A 63 10.89 6.29 -29.08
N ASP A 64 9.97 6.88 -28.31
CA ASP A 64 10.27 7.73 -27.15
C ASP A 64 9.75 7.05 -25.88
N SER A 65 10.32 7.38 -24.72
CA SER A 65 9.78 6.94 -23.43
C SER A 65 8.38 7.52 -23.19
N LYS A 66 7.54 6.78 -22.47
CA LYS A 66 6.19 7.21 -22.06
C LYS A 66 6.02 6.95 -20.58
N THR A 67 5.56 7.94 -19.83
CA THR A 67 5.19 7.74 -18.42
C THR A 67 3.70 7.46 -18.33
N VAL A 68 3.35 6.37 -17.66
CA VAL A 68 1.95 5.97 -17.48
C VAL A 68 1.65 5.62 -16.04
N SER A 69 0.43 5.92 -15.60
CA SER A 69 -0.18 5.29 -14.43
C SER A 69 -1.43 4.54 -14.89
N PHE A 70 -2.00 3.70 -14.02
CA PHE A 70 -3.24 3.01 -14.34
C PHE A 70 -4.11 2.80 -13.11
N SER A 71 -5.39 2.55 -13.36
CA SER A 71 -6.30 1.94 -12.40
C SER A 71 -6.92 0.67 -12.96
N ILE A 72 -7.22 -0.26 -12.06
CA ILE A 72 -8.02 -1.45 -12.37
C ILE A 72 -9.26 -1.39 -11.49
N ASN A 73 -10.44 -1.50 -12.08
CA ASN A 73 -11.74 -1.41 -11.38
C ASN A 73 -11.84 -0.14 -10.51
N ASP A 74 -11.33 0.98 -11.03
CA ASP A 74 -11.25 2.27 -10.33
C ASP A 74 -10.43 2.26 -9.03
N ARG A 75 -9.49 1.32 -8.92
CA ARG A 75 -8.51 1.23 -7.84
C ARG A 75 -7.13 1.62 -8.36
N HIS A 76 -6.44 2.44 -7.57
CA HIS A 76 -5.07 2.87 -7.83
C HIS A 76 -4.16 2.32 -6.74
N PHE A 77 -2.86 2.31 -7.01
CA PHE A 77 -1.87 2.14 -5.94
C PHE A 77 -1.96 3.29 -4.94
N PHE A 78 -1.70 2.99 -3.68
CA PHE A 78 -1.57 3.98 -2.63
C PHE A 78 -0.22 4.69 -2.75
N VAL A 79 -0.21 6.01 -2.56
CA VAL A 79 1.01 6.83 -2.62
C VAL A 79 1.43 7.27 -1.22
N GLN A 80 0.47 7.36 -0.29
CA GLN A 80 0.63 7.77 1.10
C GLN A 80 -0.45 7.13 1.99
N TYR A 81 -0.23 7.10 3.31
CA TYR A 81 -1.17 6.45 4.25
C TYR A 81 -2.57 7.06 4.20
N SER A 82 -2.71 8.35 3.90
CA SER A 82 -4.03 8.97 3.76
C SER A 82 -4.85 8.39 2.61
N ASP A 83 -4.22 7.81 1.59
CA ASP A 83 -4.94 7.16 0.48
C ASP A 83 -5.55 5.84 0.95
N ILE A 84 -4.84 5.11 1.82
CA ILE A 84 -5.35 3.91 2.49
C ILE A 84 -6.53 4.29 3.38
N LEU A 85 -6.39 5.33 4.21
CA LEU A 85 -7.48 5.78 5.09
C LEU A 85 -8.73 6.18 4.29
N LYS A 86 -8.58 6.96 3.22
CA LYS A 86 -9.71 7.34 2.33
C LYS A 86 -10.39 6.12 1.71
N ARG A 87 -9.63 5.07 1.42
CA ARG A 87 -10.15 3.83 0.85
C ARG A 87 -10.87 2.97 1.88
N ALA A 88 -10.32 2.89 3.08
CA ALA A 88 -10.84 2.07 4.19
C ALA A 88 -12.06 2.71 4.87
N ILE A 89 -12.08 4.04 4.97
CA ILE A 89 -13.07 4.83 5.72
C ILE A 89 -13.80 5.76 4.74
N PRO A 90 -14.78 5.25 3.97
CA PRO A 90 -15.60 6.12 3.12
C PRO A 90 -16.43 7.07 3.98
N GLU A 91 -16.42 8.36 3.66
CA GLU A 91 -17.10 9.39 4.45
C GLU A 91 -18.64 9.27 4.51
N PRO A 92 -19.29 9.85 5.54
CA PRO A 92 -18.73 10.28 6.82
C PRO A 92 -19.15 9.28 7.91
N VAL A 93 -18.19 8.54 8.44
CA VAL A 93 -18.43 7.68 9.61
C VAL A 93 -17.68 8.25 10.80
N SER A 94 -18.42 8.59 11.86
CA SER A 94 -17.87 9.15 13.10
C SER A 94 -17.46 8.06 14.09
N GLY A 95 -16.32 8.21 14.78
CA GLY A 95 -16.03 7.52 16.05
C GLY A 95 -15.62 6.04 15.93
N GLU A 96 -16.19 5.18 16.79
CA GLU A 96 -15.81 3.75 16.96
C GLU A 96 -15.69 2.95 15.67
N ASP A 97 -16.42 3.35 14.65
CA ASP A 97 -16.44 2.65 13.38
C ASP A 97 -15.13 2.85 12.59
N SER A 98 -14.40 3.95 12.79
CA SER A 98 -13.19 4.22 12.01
C SER A 98 -12.06 3.23 12.31
N VAL A 99 -11.88 2.85 13.58
CA VAL A 99 -10.83 1.89 13.97
C VAL A 99 -11.18 0.47 13.49
N LYS A 100 -12.47 0.11 13.57
CA LYS A 100 -12.99 -1.14 13.01
C LYS A 100 -12.87 -1.17 11.49
N MET A 101 -13.08 -0.06 10.80
CA MET A 101 -12.92 0.02 9.34
C MET A 101 -11.49 -0.25 8.90
N ILE A 102 -10.49 0.22 9.65
CA ILE A 102 -9.08 -0.12 9.39
C ILE A 102 -8.83 -1.61 9.63
N TRP A 103 -9.27 -2.15 10.77
CA TRP A 103 -9.16 -3.59 11.06
C TRP A 103 -9.78 -4.45 9.95
N ASP A 104 -11.01 -4.11 9.53
CA ASP A 104 -11.76 -4.80 8.48
C ASP A 104 -11.07 -4.64 7.11
N PHE A 105 -10.55 -3.45 6.82
CA PHE A 105 -9.80 -3.20 5.60
C PHE A 105 -8.53 -4.05 5.54
N THR A 106 -7.73 -4.07 6.61
CA THR A 106 -6.53 -4.91 6.70
C THR A 106 -6.89 -6.38 6.49
N ALA A 107 -7.85 -6.90 7.26
CA ALA A 107 -8.26 -8.31 7.19
C ALA A 107 -8.79 -8.73 5.81
N ARG A 108 -9.51 -7.86 5.10
CA ARG A 108 -10.04 -8.16 3.76
C ARG A 108 -8.98 -8.14 2.66
N HIS A 109 -7.91 -7.37 2.86
CA HIS A 109 -6.87 -7.16 1.85
C HIS A 109 -5.54 -7.86 2.20
N SER A 110 -5.49 -8.62 3.28
CA SER A 110 -4.39 -9.50 3.71
C SER A 110 -4.81 -10.97 3.78
N TYR A 111 -3.87 -11.90 3.65
CA TYR A 111 -4.07 -13.28 4.10
C TYR A 111 -2.86 -13.81 4.84
N HIS A 112 -3.12 -14.74 5.75
CA HIS A 112 -2.10 -15.42 6.54
C HIS A 112 -1.27 -16.36 5.65
N TYR A 113 0.02 -16.06 5.50
CA TYR A 113 0.97 -16.91 4.79
C TYR A 113 2.41 -16.58 5.22
N TYR A 114 3.33 -17.51 4.96
CA TYR A 114 4.76 -17.29 5.20
C TYR A 114 5.22 -15.95 4.60
N PRO A 115 5.73 -15.02 5.42
CA PRO A 115 6.10 -13.68 4.95
C PRO A 115 7.26 -13.76 3.97
N MET A 116 7.48 -12.70 3.20
CA MET A 116 8.55 -12.64 2.19
C MET A 116 9.94 -12.40 2.78
N THR A 117 9.96 -11.80 3.95
CA THR A 117 11.16 -11.36 4.64
C THR A 117 10.87 -11.32 6.15
N PRO A 118 11.85 -11.54 7.03
CA PRO A 118 11.70 -11.27 8.47
C PRO A 118 11.98 -9.80 8.80
N TYR A 119 12.34 -8.97 7.82
CA TYR A 119 12.77 -7.60 8.04
C TYR A 119 11.58 -6.64 8.08
N VAL A 120 11.69 -5.65 8.97
CA VAL A 120 10.65 -4.69 9.35
C VAL A 120 10.05 -3.86 8.21
N TRP A 121 10.72 -3.76 7.07
CA TRP A 121 10.20 -3.01 5.92
C TRP A 121 8.91 -3.64 5.35
N MET A 122 8.67 -4.93 5.61
CA MET A 122 7.42 -5.61 5.23
C MET A 122 6.20 -5.05 5.96
N HIS A 123 6.40 -4.50 7.16
CA HIS A 123 5.32 -3.96 7.99
C HIS A 123 4.83 -2.58 7.50
N ASP A 124 5.48 -1.98 6.49
CA ASP A 124 5.01 -0.73 5.90
C ASP A 124 3.68 -0.92 5.15
N PRO A 125 2.60 -0.22 5.53
CA PRO A 125 1.29 -0.34 4.90
C PRO A 125 1.30 -0.10 3.38
N LEU A 126 2.14 0.80 2.86
CA LEU A 126 2.17 1.05 1.41
C LEU A 126 2.77 -0.14 0.67
N THR A 127 3.90 -0.64 1.15
CA THR A 127 4.56 -1.83 0.59
C THR A 127 3.66 -3.06 0.69
N PHE A 128 3.05 -3.26 1.86
CA PHE A 128 2.18 -4.40 2.10
C PHE A 128 0.94 -4.36 1.19
N PHE A 129 0.19 -3.26 1.19
CA PHE A 129 -1.05 -3.17 0.42
C PHE A 129 -0.82 -3.01 -1.08
N ASN A 130 0.24 -2.35 -1.54
CA ASN A 130 0.51 -2.25 -2.98
C ASN A 130 1.10 -3.54 -3.56
N SER A 131 1.91 -4.28 -2.79
CA SER A 131 2.67 -5.43 -3.30
C SER A 131 2.31 -6.75 -2.66
N ALA A 132 2.69 -6.97 -1.40
CA ALA A 132 2.65 -8.32 -0.82
C ALA A 132 1.22 -8.82 -0.62
N GLY A 133 0.43 -8.12 0.21
CA GLY A 133 -0.93 -8.53 0.57
C GLY A 133 -1.01 -9.82 1.40
N PHE A 134 0.11 -10.29 1.94
CA PHE A 134 0.18 -11.47 2.80
C PHE A 134 1.35 -11.37 3.75
N GLY A 135 1.23 -12.09 4.86
CA GLY A 135 2.18 -12.10 5.95
C GLY A 135 1.62 -12.90 7.11
N PHE A 136 2.26 -12.78 8.25
CA PHE A 136 1.79 -13.36 9.50
C PHE A 136 1.00 -12.34 10.34
N CYS A 137 0.62 -12.78 11.54
CA CYS A 137 -0.16 -11.99 12.47
C CYS A 137 0.56 -10.71 12.91
N ASP A 138 1.89 -10.72 12.99
CA ASP A 138 2.71 -9.54 13.27
C ASP A 138 2.65 -8.49 12.16
N ASP A 139 2.70 -8.89 10.88
CA ASP A 139 2.52 -7.99 9.75
C ASP A 139 1.16 -7.27 9.84
N ALA A 140 0.07 -8.03 10.00
CA ALA A 140 -1.29 -7.49 10.03
C ALA A 140 -1.52 -6.59 11.26
N ALA A 141 -1.03 -7.00 12.43
CA ALA A 141 -1.19 -6.23 13.66
C ALA A 141 -0.37 -4.93 13.63
N THR A 142 0.85 -4.97 13.09
CA THR A 142 1.71 -3.77 12.98
C THR A 142 1.12 -2.76 11.99
N ILE A 143 0.54 -3.23 10.87
CA ILE A 143 -0.12 -2.34 9.89
C ILE A 143 -1.28 -1.59 10.54
N ASN A 144 -2.11 -2.26 11.34
CA ASN A 144 -3.19 -1.61 12.07
C ASN A 144 -2.65 -0.56 13.05
N GLU A 145 -1.63 -0.92 13.85
CA GLU A 145 -0.98 -0.01 14.78
C GLU A 145 -0.49 1.26 14.08
N LEU A 146 0.24 1.12 12.96
CA LEU A 146 0.77 2.25 12.20
C LEU A 146 -0.33 3.14 11.64
N LEU A 147 -1.41 2.55 11.08
CA LEU A 147 -2.53 3.31 10.54
C LEU A 147 -3.33 4.03 11.63
N TRP A 148 -3.57 3.41 12.79
CA TRP A 148 -4.24 4.07 13.91
C TRP A 148 -3.41 5.18 14.53
N LYS A 149 -2.09 4.98 14.68
CA LYS A 149 -1.17 6.05 15.08
C LYS A 149 -1.20 7.22 14.09
N PHE A 150 -1.24 6.92 12.79
CA PHE A 150 -1.37 7.94 11.74
C PHE A 150 -2.71 8.69 11.81
N MET A 151 -3.78 8.05 12.30
CA MET A 151 -5.07 8.69 12.60
C MET A 151 -5.08 9.50 13.90
N GLY A 152 -4.00 9.45 14.70
CA GLY A 152 -3.88 10.15 15.98
C GLY A 152 -4.38 9.38 17.20
N TYR A 153 -4.60 8.07 17.09
CA TYR A 153 -4.90 7.22 18.24
C TYR A 153 -3.63 6.69 18.90
N ASP A 154 -3.69 6.46 20.21
CA ASP A 154 -2.72 5.58 20.85
C ASP A 154 -3.02 4.13 20.42
N ALA A 155 -2.01 3.45 19.89
CA ALA A 155 -2.11 2.07 19.45
C ALA A 155 -0.83 1.30 19.75
N ARG A 156 -0.94 -0.02 19.85
CA ARG A 156 0.17 -0.92 20.16
C ARG A 156 -0.08 -2.33 19.62
N THR A 157 0.98 -3.07 19.42
CA THR A 157 0.97 -4.51 19.15
C THR A 157 1.26 -5.31 20.42
N TRP A 158 0.70 -6.51 20.51
CA TRP A 158 0.93 -7.46 21.60
C TRP A 158 1.38 -8.78 21.04
N TRP A 159 2.47 -9.30 21.59
CA TRP A 159 2.89 -10.68 21.35
C TRP A 159 2.39 -11.57 22.46
N LEU A 160 1.62 -12.57 22.06
CA LEU A 160 0.98 -13.56 22.90
C LEU A 160 1.59 -14.89 22.47
N ASP A 161 2.72 -15.26 23.05
CA ASP A 161 3.53 -16.47 22.77
C ASP A 161 3.08 -17.33 21.57
N GLY A 162 3.34 -16.85 20.35
CA GLY A 162 2.96 -17.54 19.10
C GLY A 162 1.89 -16.84 18.25
N HIS A 163 1.27 -15.77 18.75
CA HIS A 163 0.34 -14.93 17.99
C HIS A 163 0.55 -13.44 18.31
N VAL A 164 0.32 -12.56 17.34
CA VAL A 164 0.46 -11.12 17.50
C VAL A 164 -0.85 -10.43 17.16
N VAL A 165 -1.30 -9.54 18.04
CA VAL A 165 -2.57 -8.81 17.90
C VAL A 165 -2.35 -7.32 18.05
N SER A 166 -3.29 -6.53 17.54
CA SER A 166 -3.25 -5.07 17.62
C SER A 166 -4.29 -4.53 18.61
N GLU A 167 -3.92 -3.49 19.34
CA GLU A 167 -4.80 -2.72 20.21
C GLU A 167 -4.81 -1.24 19.88
N VAL A 168 -5.96 -0.61 20.09
CA VAL A 168 -6.14 0.84 19.99
C VAL A 168 -6.87 1.39 21.20
N TYR A 169 -6.42 2.52 21.73
CA TYR A 169 -7.10 3.24 22.79
C TYR A 169 -8.10 4.23 22.19
N GLN A 170 -9.39 3.98 22.42
CA GLN A 170 -10.47 4.78 21.86
C GLN A 170 -11.68 4.78 22.79
N GLY A 171 -12.21 5.96 23.12
CA GLY A 171 -13.35 6.08 24.02
C GLY A 171 -13.01 5.60 25.43
N GLU A 172 -11.87 6.07 25.95
CA GLU A 172 -11.37 5.79 27.30
C GLU A 172 -11.01 4.32 27.59
N LYS A 173 -10.92 3.47 26.57
CA LYS A 173 -10.62 2.04 26.72
C LYS A 173 -9.72 1.50 25.60
N TRP A 174 -8.87 0.54 25.93
CA TRP A 174 -8.17 -0.32 24.97
C TRP A 174 -9.12 -1.32 24.30
N LYS A 175 -8.94 -1.55 23.01
CA LYS A 175 -9.73 -2.47 22.19
C LYS A 175 -8.81 -3.35 21.36
N MET A 176 -8.90 -4.67 21.55
CA MET A 176 -8.16 -5.66 20.76
C MET A 176 -8.92 -5.98 19.48
N LEU A 177 -8.24 -5.84 18.35
CA LEU A 177 -8.76 -6.07 17.02
C LEU A 177 -7.73 -6.95 16.27
N ASP A 178 -8.16 -8.11 15.80
CA ASP A 178 -7.30 -9.12 15.19
C ASP A 178 -7.60 -9.25 13.70
N SER A 179 -6.81 -8.59 12.86
CA SER A 179 -7.01 -8.62 11.41
C SER A 179 -6.50 -9.90 10.74
N ASP A 180 -5.60 -10.64 11.40
CA ASP A 180 -5.09 -11.91 10.86
C ASP A 180 -6.15 -13.01 10.98
N LEU A 181 -6.79 -13.08 12.15
CA LEU A 181 -7.92 -13.98 12.39
C LEU A 181 -9.26 -13.43 11.88
N GLY A 182 -9.32 -12.15 11.50
CA GLY A 182 -10.54 -11.49 11.04
C GLY A 182 -11.62 -11.44 12.11
N CYS A 183 -11.24 -11.31 13.39
CA CYS A 183 -12.16 -11.28 14.51
C CYS A 183 -11.82 -10.21 15.57
N TYR A 184 -12.78 -9.97 16.46
CA TYR A 184 -12.55 -9.30 17.73
C TYR A 184 -13.47 -9.88 18.80
N TYR A 185 -13.08 -9.71 20.05
CA TYR A 185 -13.74 -10.35 21.19
C TYR A 185 -14.54 -9.33 21.99
N LEU A 186 -15.65 -9.78 22.57
CA LEU A 186 -16.55 -8.92 23.33
C LEU A 186 -16.50 -9.30 24.80
N ASN A 187 -16.35 -8.32 25.67
CA ASN A 187 -16.42 -8.51 27.12
C ASN A 187 -17.87 -8.74 27.59
N ASP A 188 -18.07 -8.87 28.91
CA ASP A 188 -19.40 -9.14 29.46
C ASP A 188 -20.41 -8.00 29.24
N SER A 189 -19.91 -6.78 29.00
CA SER A 189 -20.71 -5.59 28.67
C SER A 189 -20.95 -5.40 27.18
N LEU A 190 -20.63 -6.39 26.33
CA LEU A 190 -20.74 -6.33 24.88
C LEU A 190 -19.87 -5.24 24.22
N MET A 191 -18.82 -4.82 24.90
CA MET A 191 -17.80 -3.91 24.34
C MET A 191 -16.61 -4.71 23.84
N ILE A 192 -15.86 -4.18 22.87
CA ILE A 192 -14.61 -4.83 22.43
C ILE A 192 -13.68 -4.98 23.64
N ALA A 193 -13.20 -6.20 23.86
CA ALA A 193 -12.29 -6.54 24.94
C ALA A 193 -10.87 -6.05 24.63
N SER A 194 -10.12 -5.61 25.64
CA SER A 194 -8.68 -5.45 25.56
C SER A 194 -7.98 -6.82 25.64
N VAL A 195 -6.69 -6.85 25.30
CA VAL A 195 -5.81 -8.00 25.53
C VAL A 195 -5.84 -8.39 27.00
N GLU A 196 -5.74 -7.41 27.90
CA GLU A 196 -5.73 -7.65 29.35
C GLU A 196 -7.03 -8.32 29.83
N GLU A 197 -8.20 -7.85 29.37
CA GLU A 197 -9.49 -8.50 29.69
C GLU A 197 -9.56 -9.93 29.15
N VAL A 198 -8.98 -10.19 27.97
CA VAL A 198 -8.90 -11.53 27.38
C VAL A 198 -7.96 -12.45 28.17
N LEU A 199 -6.80 -11.94 28.61
CA LEU A 199 -5.85 -12.69 29.45
C LEU A 199 -6.47 -13.05 30.81
N GLU A 200 -7.24 -12.14 31.41
CA GLU A 200 -7.93 -12.39 32.69
C GLU A 200 -9.12 -13.34 32.54
N ALA A 201 -9.76 -13.36 31.38
CA ALA A 201 -10.91 -14.22 31.12
C ALA A 201 -10.86 -14.91 29.74
N PRO A 202 -9.98 -15.91 29.54
CA PRO A 202 -9.75 -16.55 28.24
C PRO A 202 -10.99 -17.12 27.56
N ARG A 203 -12.05 -17.45 28.33
CA ARG A 203 -13.36 -17.85 27.79
C ARG A 203 -13.94 -16.87 26.76
N LEU A 204 -13.58 -15.58 26.84
CA LEU A 204 -14.05 -14.56 25.88
C LEU A 204 -13.68 -14.93 24.44
N VAL A 205 -12.52 -15.56 24.24
CA VAL A 205 -12.06 -16.02 22.91
C VAL A 205 -12.93 -17.14 22.36
N MET A 206 -13.38 -18.03 23.23
CA MET A 206 -14.16 -19.22 22.87
C MET A 206 -15.64 -18.89 22.63
N GLU A 207 -16.20 -18.01 23.47
CA GLU A 207 -17.66 -17.88 23.61
C GLU A 207 -18.22 -16.56 23.05
N ARG A 208 -17.41 -15.50 22.94
CA ARG A 208 -17.90 -14.14 22.65
C ARG A 208 -17.02 -13.40 21.66
N ARG A 209 -17.30 -13.60 20.38
CA ARG A 209 -16.59 -12.94 19.28
C ARG A 209 -17.54 -12.42 18.22
N ASN A 210 -17.06 -11.44 17.48
CA ASN A 210 -17.61 -11.06 16.19
C ASN A 210 -16.57 -11.36 15.11
N GLU A 211 -17.05 -11.83 13.97
CA GLU A 211 -16.23 -12.28 12.85
C GLU A 211 -16.60 -11.45 11.62
N ILE A 212 -15.61 -11.19 10.76
CA ILE A 212 -15.91 -10.63 9.44
C ILE A 212 -16.61 -11.71 8.61
N PRO A 213 -17.83 -11.47 8.08
CA PRO A 213 -18.59 -12.48 7.32
C PRO A 213 -18.00 -12.80 5.94
N VAL A 214 -16.85 -12.21 5.59
CA VAL A 214 -16.16 -12.45 4.33
C VAL A 214 -15.36 -13.73 4.47
N ARG A 215 -15.50 -14.64 3.49
CA ARG A 215 -14.72 -15.87 3.34
C ARG A 215 -13.22 -15.56 3.38
N VAL A 216 -12.60 -15.51 4.56
CA VAL A 216 -11.16 -15.72 4.73
C VAL A 216 -10.94 -17.21 4.45
N HIS A 217 -11.06 -17.59 3.17
CA HIS A 217 -10.73 -18.90 2.65
C HIS A 217 -9.21 -19.05 2.74
N GLU A 218 -8.72 -19.44 3.91
CA GLU A 218 -7.52 -20.29 4.05
C GLU A 218 -7.25 -20.66 5.52
N VAL A 219 -7.77 -19.92 6.50
CA VAL A 219 -7.60 -20.27 7.91
C VAL A 219 -8.89 -20.86 8.48
N ASN A 220 -9.08 -22.15 8.21
CA ASN A 220 -10.18 -22.93 8.79
C ASN A 220 -9.76 -23.41 10.18
N TYR A 221 -9.77 -22.50 11.16
CA TYR A 221 -9.49 -22.84 12.55
C TYR A 221 -10.59 -23.76 13.08
N LYS A 222 -10.23 -25.01 13.31
CA LYS A 222 -11.11 -26.00 13.94
C LYS A 222 -11.25 -25.68 15.42
N GLU A 223 -12.23 -26.29 16.07
CA GLU A 223 -12.44 -26.18 17.53
C GLU A 223 -11.17 -26.48 18.36
N ALA A 224 -10.30 -27.37 17.86
CA ALA A 224 -8.99 -27.64 18.46
C ALA A 224 -8.00 -26.46 18.37
N ASP A 225 -8.06 -25.69 17.29
CA ASP A 225 -7.20 -24.53 17.09
C ASP A 225 -7.65 -23.34 17.97
N TRP A 226 -8.94 -23.27 18.31
CA TRP A 226 -9.44 -22.28 19.26
C TRP A 226 -9.00 -22.56 20.70
N LYS A 227 -8.88 -23.84 21.09
CA LYS A 227 -8.25 -24.20 22.37
C LYS A 227 -6.78 -23.78 22.40
N PHE A 228 -6.06 -24.01 21.32
CA PHE A 228 -4.68 -23.55 21.17
C PHE A 228 -4.56 -22.02 21.27
N LEU A 229 -5.46 -21.27 20.62
CA LEU A 229 -5.51 -19.82 20.77
C LEU A 229 -5.83 -19.42 22.22
N SER A 230 -6.81 -20.07 22.87
CA SER A 230 -7.08 -19.82 24.30
C SER A 230 -5.87 -20.09 25.20
N GLU A 231 -5.02 -21.06 24.86
CA GLU A 231 -3.76 -21.34 25.57
C GLU A 231 -2.74 -20.22 25.32
N ILE A 232 -2.59 -19.76 24.08
CA ILE A 232 -1.78 -18.58 23.73
C ILE A 232 -2.22 -17.35 24.53
N PHE A 233 -3.52 -17.04 24.53
CA PHE A 233 -4.14 -15.94 25.27
C PHE A 233 -4.15 -16.16 26.79
N SER A 234 -3.57 -17.25 27.31
CA SER A 234 -3.37 -17.44 28.76
C SER A 234 -1.94 -17.12 29.21
N GLN A 235 -1.04 -16.81 28.27
CA GLN A 235 0.36 -16.57 28.54
C GLN A 235 0.69 -15.07 28.44
N ARG A 236 1.41 -14.56 29.44
CA ARG A 236 1.87 -13.17 29.47
C ARG A 236 3.29 -13.10 28.94
N SER A 237 3.46 -12.82 27.66
CA SER A 237 4.72 -12.33 27.11
C SER A 237 4.66 -10.80 27.00
N GLY A 238 5.61 -10.10 27.61
CA GLY A 238 5.80 -8.66 27.35
C GLY A 238 6.43 -8.45 25.98
N TYR A 239 6.29 -7.25 25.42
CA TYR A 239 6.93 -6.89 24.14
C TYR A 239 7.88 -5.69 24.28
N PRO A 240 8.98 -5.65 23.51
CA PRO A 240 9.70 -4.42 23.25
C PRO A 240 8.82 -3.47 22.41
N ASP A 241 8.89 -2.17 22.68
CA ASP A 241 8.29 -1.15 21.81
C ASP A 241 8.75 -1.38 20.36
N PHE A 242 7.84 -1.76 19.47
CA PHE A 242 8.10 -1.67 18.04
C PHE A 242 8.16 -0.18 17.72
N THR A 243 9.37 0.35 17.57
CA THR A 243 9.53 1.73 17.10
C THR A 243 9.00 1.76 15.68
N PRO A 244 7.96 2.54 15.39
CA PRO A 244 7.47 2.72 14.03
C PRO A 244 8.67 3.02 13.13
N LEU A 245 8.80 2.30 12.02
CA LEU A 245 9.68 2.79 10.97
C LEU A 245 9.19 4.20 10.63
N ASP A 246 10.05 5.22 10.72
CA ASP A 246 9.82 6.45 9.95
C ASP A 246 9.55 5.96 8.53
N SER A 247 8.32 6.11 8.04
CA SER A 247 7.88 5.45 6.82
C SER A 247 8.88 5.77 5.71
N VAL A 248 9.73 4.79 5.36
CA VAL A 248 10.86 5.01 4.44
C VAL A 248 10.35 5.34 3.03
N LEU A 249 9.06 5.13 2.78
CA LEU A 249 8.47 5.06 1.45
C LEU A 249 7.32 6.06 1.27
N THR A 250 7.63 7.35 1.33
CA THR A 250 6.74 8.34 0.69
C THR A 250 7.12 8.45 -0.79
N SER A 251 6.45 7.68 -1.65
CA SER A 251 6.56 7.91 -3.10
C SER A 251 5.76 9.17 -3.46
N LYS A 252 6.20 9.96 -4.43
CA LYS A 252 5.38 11.08 -4.94
C LYS A 252 4.26 10.60 -5.88
N SER A 253 4.41 9.41 -6.45
CA SER A 253 3.44 8.74 -7.33
C SER A 253 3.90 7.33 -7.69
N VAL A 254 2.97 6.41 -8.01
CA VAL A 254 3.29 5.13 -8.66
C VAL A 254 3.07 5.28 -10.17
N GLN A 255 4.13 5.69 -10.87
CA GLN A 255 4.15 5.88 -12.32
C GLN A 255 5.20 4.98 -12.96
N PHE A 256 4.84 4.32 -14.05
CA PHE A 256 5.71 3.47 -14.82
C PHE A 256 6.28 4.25 -15.99
N GLU A 257 7.59 4.43 -16.02
CA GLU A 257 8.26 4.80 -17.26
C GLU A 257 8.32 3.58 -18.17
N LEU A 258 7.81 3.73 -19.39
CA LEU A 258 7.85 2.75 -20.46
C LEU A 258 8.85 3.25 -21.51
N PRO A 259 10.11 2.77 -21.50
CA PRO A 259 11.06 3.03 -22.58
C PRO A 259 10.49 2.71 -23.96
N ALA A 260 11.14 3.22 -25.00
CA ALA A 260 10.77 2.94 -26.38
C ALA A 260 10.55 1.43 -26.61
N ARG A 261 9.43 1.09 -27.26
CA ARG A 261 9.06 -0.31 -27.60
C ARG A 261 8.79 -1.25 -26.41
N SER A 262 8.85 -0.76 -25.17
CA SER A 262 8.58 -1.56 -23.96
C SER A 262 7.10 -1.77 -23.70
N SER A 263 6.78 -2.74 -22.84
CA SER A 263 5.41 -2.96 -22.38
C SER A 263 5.31 -3.30 -20.90
N LEU A 264 4.20 -2.88 -20.30
CA LEU A 264 3.75 -3.35 -19.00
C LEU A 264 2.75 -4.48 -19.18
N LEU A 265 3.04 -5.62 -18.57
CA LEU A 265 2.14 -6.78 -18.55
C LEU A 265 1.52 -6.88 -17.15
N ILE A 266 0.21 -7.00 -17.05
CA ILE A 266 -0.52 -7.05 -15.78
C ILE A 266 -1.42 -8.28 -15.77
N GLY A 267 -1.29 -9.13 -14.76
CA GLY A 267 -2.12 -10.33 -14.67
C GLY A 267 -1.79 -11.24 -13.51
N ASP A 268 -2.54 -12.34 -13.44
CA ASP A 268 -2.43 -13.30 -12.35
C ASP A 268 -1.28 -14.28 -12.60
N LYS A 269 -0.18 -14.20 -11.85
CA LYS A 269 1.00 -15.08 -12.00
C LYS A 269 1.55 -15.13 -13.44
N ILE A 270 1.82 -13.99 -14.07
CA ILE A 270 2.51 -13.96 -15.39
C ILE A 270 3.81 -14.73 -15.28
N GLU A 271 4.56 -14.45 -14.21
CA GLU A 271 5.63 -15.31 -13.73
C GLU A 271 5.06 -16.30 -12.71
N PRO A 272 5.06 -17.61 -13.01
CA PRO A 272 4.22 -18.60 -12.31
C PRO A 272 4.78 -19.05 -10.96
N GLN A 273 6.07 -18.79 -10.70
CA GLN A 273 6.74 -19.22 -9.49
C GLN A 273 7.13 -18.03 -8.64
N PHE A 274 6.73 -18.10 -7.39
CA PHE A 274 7.15 -17.16 -6.37
C PHE A 274 7.40 -17.92 -5.07
N LEU A 275 8.59 -17.71 -4.51
CA LEU A 275 9.13 -18.45 -3.38
C LEU A 275 9.52 -17.47 -2.28
N THR A 276 9.26 -17.88 -1.04
CA THR A 276 9.78 -17.25 0.18
C THR A 276 10.63 -18.25 0.97
N ASP A 277 11.71 -17.81 1.61
CA ASP A 277 12.68 -18.66 2.33
C ASP A 277 12.86 -18.28 3.81
N VAL A 278 11.93 -17.49 4.36
CA VAL A 278 12.08 -16.82 5.66
C VAL A 278 12.10 -17.77 6.86
N ILE A 279 11.39 -18.89 6.80
CA ILE A 279 11.16 -19.70 8.00
C ILE A 279 12.10 -20.88 8.04
N GLN A 280 13.05 -20.83 8.99
CA GLN A 280 13.99 -21.91 9.28
C GLN A 280 14.81 -22.34 8.04
N GLY A 281 15.06 -21.41 7.10
CA GLY A 281 15.74 -21.69 5.84
C GLY A 281 14.98 -22.60 4.89
N ARG A 282 13.65 -22.74 5.07
CA ARG A 282 12.79 -23.55 4.21
C ARG A 282 12.15 -22.69 3.15
N ILE A 283 12.15 -23.21 1.92
CA ILE A 283 11.52 -22.58 0.77
C ILE A 283 10.03 -22.95 0.75
N HIS A 284 9.17 -21.94 0.74
CA HIS A 284 7.72 -22.05 0.63
C HIS A 284 7.24 -21.43 -0.69
N GLN A 285 6.36 -22.14 -1.39
CA GLN A 285 5.76 -21.66 -2.64
C GLN A 285 4.48 -20.86 -2.36
N VAL A 286 4.52 -19.56 -2.62
CA VAL A 286 3.36 -18.69 -2.47
C VAL A 286 2.32 -19.02 -3.53
N LYS A 287 1.12 -19.42 -3.10
CA LYS A 287 0.07 -19.91 -4.00
C LYS A 287 -0.82 -18.81 -4.55
N THR A 288 -0.96 -17.68 -3.88
CA THR A 288 -1.95 -16.66 -4.23
C THR A 288 -1.27 -15.31 -4.39
N PHE A 289 -0.79 -15.00 -5.59
CA PHE A 289 -0.09 -13.75 -5.88
C PHE A 289 -0.37 -13.30 -7.31
N SER A 290 -0.16 -12.02 -7.60
CA SER A 290 -0.20 -11.50 -8.96
C SER A 290 1.04 -10.63 -9.20
N ASN A 291 1.43 -10.48 -10.46
CA ASN A 291 2.61 -9.70 -10.81
C ASN A 291 2.42 -8.83 -12.03
N ILE A 292 3.21 -7.76 -12.04
CA ILE A 292 3.37 -6.83 -13.13
C ILE A 292 4.75 -7.08 -13.71
N VAL A 293 4.84 -7.23 -15.04
CA VAL A 293 6.12 -7.40 -15.72
C VAL A 293 6.37 -6.19 -16.60
N LEU A 294 7.44 -5.46 -16.31
CA LEU A 294 7.97 -4.42 -17.17
C LEU A 294 8.96 -5.06 -18.15
N ASP A 295 8.50 -5.25 -19.40
CA ASP A 295 9.20 -5.93 -20.49
C ASP A 295 9.85 -4.89 -21.41
N VAL A 296 11.18 -4.79 -21.35
CA VAL A 296 11.99 -3.73 -21.94
C VAL A 296 13.03 -4.35 -22.88
N PRO A 297 12.89 -4.17 -24.21
CA PRO A 297 13.84 -4.77 -25.17
C PRO A 297 15.29 -4.30 -24.99
N TYR A 298 15.46 -3.02 -24.65
CA TYR A 298 16.76 -2.41 -24.38
C TYR A 298 16.60 -1.24 -23.41
N ALA A 299 17.50 -1.17 -22.44
CA ALA A 299 17.62 -0.04 -21.53
C ALA A 299 19.10 0.29 -21.30
N LYS A 300 19.41 1.56 -21.13
CA LYS A 300 20.75 2.05 -20.84
C LYS A 300 20.65 3.33 -20.02
N GLN A 301 21.47 3.43 -18.96
CA GLN A 301 21.51 4.58 -18.06
C GLN A 301 20.11 5.01 -17.59
N TRP A 302 19.30 4.03 -17.22
CA TRP A 302 17.89 4.24 -16.89
C TRP A 302 17.65 3.91 -15.42
N ARG A 303 16.82 4.69 -14.74
CA ARG A 303 16.50 4.47 -13.34
C ARG A 303 15.03 4.10 -13.21
N VAL A 304 14.77 3.04 -12.45
CA VAL A 304 13.42 2.59 -12.10
C VAL A 304 13.23 2.83 -10.62
N GLU A 305 12.27 3.70 -10.27
CA GLU A 305 11.90 4.00 -8.89
C GLU A 305 10.43 3.67 -8.68
N LEU A 306 10.15 2.54 -8.04
CA LEU A 306 8.79 2.09 -7.79
C LEU A 306 8.70 1.54 -6.38
N PRO A 307 7.66 1.91 -5.60
CA PRO A 307 7.42 1.37 -4.27
C PRO A 307 6.71 0.01 -4.37
N LEU A 308 7.23 -0.87 -5.24
CA LEU A 308 6.70 -2.21 -5.46
C LEU A 308 7.80 -3.23 -5.25
N ILE A 309 7.47 -4.33 -4.58
CA ILE A 309 8.44 -5.39 -4.32
C ILE A 309 8.86 -6.05 -5.64
N ILE A 310 10.16 -6.04 -5.92
CA ILE A 310 10.74 -6.76 -7.04
C ILE A 310 10.78 -8.26 -6.69
N GLN A 311 10.00 -9.05 -7.42
CA GLN A 311 10.00 -10.51 -7.36
C GLN A 311 11.26 -11.09 -8.02
N GLY A 312 11.66 -10.51 -9.16
CA GLY A 312 12.75 -11.04 -9.98
C GLY A 312 13.14 -10.10 -11.12
N ILE A 313 14.34 -10.30 -11.66
CA ILE A 313 14.87 -9.59 -12.83
C ILE A 313 15.41 -10.63 -13.80
N LYS A 314 15.03 -10.53 -15.09
CA LYS A 314 15.49 -11.43 -16.16
C LYS A 314 16.03 -10.64 -17.34
N GLY A 315 16.80 -11.29 -18.19
CA GLY A 315 17.41 -10.69 -19.38
C GLY A 315 18.93 -10.84 -19.35
N THR A 316 19.63 -9.88 -19.92
CA THR A 316 21.10 -9.80 -19.87
C THR A 316 21.53 -8.35 -19.66
N GLY A 317 22.68 -8.14 -19.02
CA GLY A 317 23.22 -6.80 -18.77
C GLY A 317 23.68 -6.60 -17.33
N THR A 318 23.85 -5.34 -16.97
CA THR A 318 24.30 -4.92 -15.64
C THR A 318 23.32 -3.92 -15.04
N ILE A 319 23.06 -4.08 -13.74
CA ILE A 319 22.22 -3.23 -12.92
C ILE A 319 22.96 -2.87 -11.63
N THR A 320 22.55 -1.78 -10.99
CA THR A 320 23.04 -1.37 -9.67
C THR A 320 21.86 -1.29 -8.70
N ILE A 321 22.02 -1.92 -7.53
CA ILE A 321 21.08 -1.90 -6.41
C ILE A 321 21.89 -1.47 -5.18
N ASN A 322 21.48 -0.39 -4.50
CA ASN A 322 22.16 0.13 -3.31
C ASN A 322 23.69 0.28 -3.50
N ASP A 323 24.10 0.92 -4.59
CA ASP A 323 25.50 1.15 -4.98
C ASP A 323 26.34 -0.10 -5.29
N GLU A 324 25.73 -1.28 -5.30
CA GLU A 324 26.36 -2.54 -5.70
C GLU A 324 25.90 -2.93 -7.12
N SER A 325 26.86 -3.25 -8.00
CA SER A 325 26.58 -3.69 -9.37
C SER A 325 26.43 -5.21 -9.46
N TYR A 326 25.41 -5.65 -10.19
CA TYR A 326 25.05 -7.03 -10.41
C TYR A 326 24.86 -7.29 -11.90
N ARG A 327 25.29 -8.46 -12.36
CA ARG A 327 24.99 -8.93 -13.70
C ARG A 327 23.69 -9.72 -13.71
N ILE A 328 22.82 -9.44 -14.67
CA ILE A 328 21.53 -10.11 -14.78
C ILE A 328 21.75 -11.58 -15.17
N GLY A 329 21.17 -12.49 -14.37
CA GLY A 329 21.30 -13.94 -14.52
C GLY A 329 22.40 -14.57 -13.65
N ASP A 330 23.20 -13.75 -12.96
CA ASP A 330 24.22 -14.25 -12.04
C ASP A 330 23.59 -14.63 -10.68
N PRO A 331 24.06 -15.70 -10.00
CA PRO A 331 23.49 -16.18 -8.74
C PRO A 331 23.48 -15.15 -7.61
N GLU A 332 24.40 -14.19 -7.62
CA GLU A 332 24.49 -13.11 -6.62
C GLU A 332 23.27 -12.19 -6.68
N LEU A 333 22.79 -11.87 -7.89
CA LEU A 333 21.57 -11.09 -8.04
C LEU A 333 20.36 -11.87 -7.54
N ASP A 334 20.26 -13.14 -7.91
CA ASP A 334 19.18 -14.02 -7.45
C ASP A 334 19.21 -14.18 -5.92
N LEU A 335 20.40 -14.19 -5.30
CA LEU A 335 20.53 -14.20 -3.86
C LEU A 335 20.04 -12.87 -3.26
N LYS A 336 20.49 -11.72 -3.78
CA LYS A 336 20.06 -10.38 -3.32
C LYS A 336 18.54 -10.22 -3.38
N LEU A 337 17.91 -10.68 -4.45
CA LEU A 337 16.45 -10.61 -4.64
C LEU A 337 15.67 -11.64 -3.81
N ARG A 338 16.29 -12.74 -3.39
CA ARG A 338 15.66 -13.78 -2.56
C ARG A 338 15.75 -13.47 -1.07
N THR A 339 16.93 -13.09 -0.58
CA THR A 339 17.18 -12.81 0.84
C THR A 339 16.42 -11.60 1.35
N ARG A 340 16.15 -10.62 0.47
CA ARG A 340 15.21 -9.52 0.75
C ARG A 340 15.55 -8.77 2.04
N THR A 341 16.84 -8.60 2.29
CA THR A 341 17.38 -7.89 3.46
C THR A 341 16.89 -6.46 3.52
N ASP A 342 16.86 -5.82 2.36
CA ASP A 342 16.47 -4.42 2.19
C ASP A 342 15.34 -4.33 1.17
N PHE A 343 14.47 -3.34 1.35
CA PHE A 343 13.49 -3.02 0.33
C PHE A 343 14.16 -2.31 -0.86
N ILE A 344 14.05 -2.91 -2.04
CA ILE A 344 14.64 -2.36 -3.28
C ILE A 344 13.60 -1.48 -3.97
N HIS A 345 13.61 -0.19 -3.65
CA HIS A 345 12.70 0.80 -4.25
C HIS A 345 13.29 1.52 -5.47
N SER A 346 14.61 1.41 -5.68
CA SER A 346 15.33 2.03 -6.79
C SER A 346 16.30 1.04 -7.42
N LEU A 347 16.26 0.94 -8.74
CA LEU A 347 17.16 0.15 -9.56
C LEU A 347 17.78 1.08 -10.61
N TYR A 348 19.10 1.05 -10.75
CA TYR A 348 19.76 1.70 -11.89
C TYR A 348 20.18 0.65 -12.91
N ILE A 349 19.79 0.83 -14.16
CA ILE A 349 20.12 -0.04 -15.28
C ILE A 349 21.28 0.61 -16.01
N GLU A 350 22.46 0.04 -15.88
CA GLU A 350 23.65 0.51 -16.60
C GLU A 350 23.46 0.26 -18.09
N GLU A 351 23.23 -1.00 -18.47
CA GLU A 351 22.85 -1.43 -19.81
C GLU A 351 22.24 -2.83 -19.74
N ALA A 352 21.07 -3.04 -20.36
CA ALA A 352 20.40 -4.34 -20.38
C ALA A 352 19.62 -4.59 -21.68
N ARG A 353 19.49 -5.87 -22.06
CA ARG A 353 18.74 -6.36 -23.22
C ARG A 353 17.77 -7.44 -22.79
N ASP A 354 16.61 -7.48 -23.47
CA ASP A 354 15.51 -8.38 -23.15
C ASP A 354 15.16 -8.36 -21.65
N LEU A 355 15.23 -7.16 -21.06
CA LEU A 355 15.09 -6.92 -19.64
C LEU A 355 13.64 -7.11 -19.22
N LYS A 356 13.42 -7.90 -18.19
CA LYS A 356 12.14 -8.01 -17.50
C LYS A 356 12.33 -7.72 -16.03
N ILE A 357 11.63 -6.71 -15.53
CA ILE A 357 11.52 -6.45 -14.09
C ILE A 357 10.14 -6.90 -13.64
N ILE A 358 10.09 -7.82 -12.69
CA ILE A 358 8.87 -8.48 -12.25
C ILE A 358 8.53 -7.93 -10.87
N PHE A 359 7.43 -7.22 -10.75
CA PHE A 359 6.94 -6.63 -9.52
C PHE A 359 5.76 -7.42 -8.97
N LEU A 360 5.69 -7.59 -7.65
CA LEU A 360 4.48 -8.04 -7.01
C LEU A 360 3.47 -6.90 -6.92
N PHE A 361 2.21 -7.23 -7.10
CA PHE A 361 1.12 -6.34 -6.74
C PHE A 361 0.00 -7.12 -6.02
N ASN A 362 -0.61 -6.49 -5.02
CA ASN A 362 -1.66 -7.14 -4.26
C ASN A 362 -2.96 -7.09 -5.07
N ARG A 363 -3.36 -8.23 -5.61
CA ARG A 363 -4.60 -8.36 -6.40
C ARG A 363 -5.87 -7.96 -5.65
N ARG A 364 -5.88 -8.02 -4.31
CA ARG A 364 -7.07 -7.74 -3.51
C ARG A 364 -7.40 -6.25 -3.46
N ILE A 365 -6.40 -5.37 -3.43
CA ILE A 365 -6.64 -3.91 -3.43
C ILE A 365 -7.25 -3.41 -4.75
N PHE A 366 -7.06 -4.17 -5.84
CA PHE A 366 -7.62 -3.90 -7.16
C PHE A 366 -8.94 -4.63 -7.43
N ASP A 367 -9.47 -5.37 -6.46
CA ASP A 367 -10.69 -6.18 -6.63
C ASP A 367 -10.63 -7.05 -7.90
N LEU A 368 -9.48 -7.67 -8.20
CA LEU A 368 -9.28 -8.38 -9.48
C LEU A 368 -10.31 -9.50 -9.70
N ALA A 369 -11.08 -9.37 -10.77
CA ALA A 369 -12.07 -10.33 -11.24
C ALA A 369 -11.64 -10.97 -12.57
N GLU A 370 -12.49 -11.82 -13.16
CA GLU A 370 -12.23 -12.39 -14.51
C GLU A 370 -12.20 -11.30 -15.58
N THR A 371 -13.13 -10.34 -15.50
CA THR A 371 -13.19 -9.17 -16.39
C THR A 371 -12.98 -7.93 -15.55
N ASN A 372 -12.07 -7.06 -16.01
CA ASN A 372 -11.67 -5.88 -15.28
C ASN A 372 -11.70 -4.66 -16.20
N GLU A 373 -12.05 -3.53 -15.62
CA GLU A 373 -11.90 -2.25 -16.28
C GLU A 373 -10.49 -1.72 -16.06
N LEU A 374 -9.75 -1.46 -17.14
CA LEU A 374 -8.46 -0.79 -17.10
C LEU A 374 -8.59 0.65 -17.63
N LYS A 375 -8.09 1.59 -16.83
CA LYS A 375 -7.87 2.97 -17.25
C LYS A 375 -6.37 3.27 -17.18
N VAL A 376 -5.82 3.83 -18.25
CA VAL A 376 -4.40 4.23 -18.35
C VAL A 376 -4.33 5.73 -18.52
N TYR A 377 -3.52 6.38 -17.69
CA TYR A 377 -3.37 7.82 -17.63
C TYR A 377 -1.93 8.23 -17.97
N GLY A 378 -1.76 9.42 -18.55
CA GLY A 378 -0.46 10.02 -18.82
C GLY A 378 -0.56 11.31 -19.63
N GLU A 379 0.48 12.14 -19.62
CA GLU A 379 0.50 13.42 -20.34
C GLU A 379 0.43 13.26 -21.87
N ASP A 380 1.10 12.26 -22.42
CA ASP A 380 1.05 11.91 -23.84
C ASP A 380 0.95 10.39 -24.03
N LEU A 381 -0.26 9.90 -24.33
CA LEU A 381 -0.50 8.49 -24.63
C LEU A 381 -0.43 8.17 -26.14
N LYS A 382 0.07 9.09 -26.99
CA LYS A 382 0.25 8.81 -28.41
C LYS A 382 1.25 7.66 -28.60
N GLY A 383 0.79 6.62 -29.29
CA GLY A 383 1.56 5.39 -29.51
C GLY A 383 1.43 4.35 -28.38
N VAL A 384 0.82 4.69 -27.24
CA VAL A 384 0.44 3.71 -26.22
C VAL A 384 -0.79 2.93 -26.69
N ARG A 385 -0.78 1.62 -26.50
CA ARG A 385 -1.89 0.72 -26.83
C ARG A 385 -2.17 -0.22 -25.68
N ILE A 386 -3.45 -0.53 -25.47
CA ILE A 386 -3.89 -1.53 -24.50
C ILE A 386 -4.46 -2.70 -25.28
N LYS A 387 -4.12 -3.93 -24.88
CA LYS A 387 -4.76 -5.13 -25.42
C LYS A 387 -4.77 -6.26 -24.42
N ASN A 388 -5.71 -7.17 -24.59
CA ASN A 388 -5.67 -8.48 -23.95
C ASN A 388 -4.71 -9.39 -24.73
N THR A 389 -3.85 -10.13 -24.03
CA THR A 389 -2.85 -11.01 -24.65
C THR A 389 -2.99 -12.41 -24.07
N LYS A 390 -3.13 -13.42 -24.94
CA LYS A 390 -3.09 -14.82 -24.53
C LYS A 390 -1.68 -15.21 -24.11
N ARG A 391 -1.57 -15.98 -23.03
CA ARG A 391 -0.35 -16.68 -22.67
C ARG A 391 0.00 -17.63 -23.80
N ARG A 392 1.27 -17.65 -24.19
CA ARG A 392 1.78 -18.69 -25.08
C ARG A 392 1.85 -19.97 -24.24
N SER A 393 1.13 -20.99 -24.69
CA SER A 393 1.13 -22.35 -24.14
C SER A 393 2.50 -22.98 -24.25
#